data_AF-A0A6S6QYI9-F1
#
_entry.id   AF-A0A6S6QYI9-F1
#
_cell.length_a   1.000
_cell.length_b   1.000
_cell.length_c   1.000
_cell.angle_alpha   90.00
_cell.angle_beta   90.00
_cell.angle_gamma   90.00
#
_symmetry.space_group_name_H-M   'P 1'
#
loop_
_entity.id
_entity.type
_entity.pdbx_description
1 polymer ?
#
loop_
_entity_poly.entity_id
_entity_poly.type
_entity_poly.pdbx_seq_one_letter_code
_entity_poly.pdbx_strand_id
1 'polypeptide(L)'
;MLKAKLCSIAIAGIIGLSGMSPLHIYAADAGNVSVTLSESNSNHRNKKAAFDKKLKEASEKWNALNEEQKAGVYALLEEELQIKNRLVDKLVELEIMDSKDAKNFKARMSDSYNKVKESGEFPLIGPKGK
;
A
#
# COMPACT_ATOMS: atom_id res chain seq x y z
N MET A 1 -16.91 -7.98 45.51
CA MET A 1 -17.63 -9.17 45.00
C MET A 1 -18.31 -8.79 43.68
N LEU A 2 -17.78 -9.25 42.55
CA LEU A 2 -18.39 -9.07 41.23
C LEU A 2 -19.70 -9.87 41.16
N LYS A 3 -20.79 -9.22 40.72
CA LYS A 3 -22.00 -9.92 40.28
C LYS A 3 -22.29 -9.53 38.84
N ALA A 4 -21.76 -10.34 37.91
CA ALA A 4 -22.15 -10.31 36.52
C ALA A 4 -23.62 -10.78 36.42
N LYS A 5 -24.49 -9.97 35.82
CA LYS A 5 -25.80 -10.39 35.35
C LYS A 5 -25.76 -10.44 33.83
N LEU A 6 -25.75 -11.67 33.32
CA LEU A 6 -25.81 -12.02 31.91
C LEU A 6 -27.25 -11.97 31.37
N CYS A 7 -27.35 -11.60 30.10
CA CYS A 7 -28.33 -12.00 29.09
C CYS A 7 -29.79 -11.53 29.23
N SER A 8 -30.20 -10.67 28.30
CA SER A 8 -31.33 -10.93 27.38
C SER A 8 -31.42 -9.83 26.32
N ILE A 9 -30.87 -10.05 25.12
CA ILE A 9 -31.30 -9.33 23.92
C ILE A 9 -31.97 -10.37 23.02
N ALA A 10 -33.29 -10.40 23.07
CA ALA A 10 -34.10 -11.13 22.11
C ALA A 10 -34.08 -10.36 20.79
N ILE A 11 -33.36 -10.86 19.79
CA ILE A 11 -33.44 -10.34 18.42
C ILE A 11 -34.64 -11.03 17.77
N ALA A 12 -35.79 -10.35 17.82
CA ALA A 12 -36.97 -10.73 17.07
C ALA A 12 -36.69 -10.51 15.57
N GLY A 13 -36.66 -11.60 14.82
CA GLY A 13 -36.59 -11.56 13.36
C GLY A 13 -37.94 -11.17 12.75
N ILE A 14 -37.92 -10.24 11.80
CA ILE A 14 -38.95 -10.05 10.76
C ILE A 14 -38.15 -9.80 9.48
N ILE A 15 -37.92 -10.85 8.69
CA ILE A 15 -38.67 -11.19 7.47
C ILE A 15 -38.68 -10.06 6.45
N GLY A 16 -38.06 -10.34 5.30
CA GLY A 16 -38.46 -9.77 4.02
C GLY A 16 -37.31 -9.19 3.23
N LEU A 17 -36.75 -9.99 2.32
CA LEU A 17 -36.68 -9.63 0.91
C LEU A 17 -36.51 -10.90 0.08
N SER A 18 -37.63 -11.22 -0.55
CA SER A 18 -37.89 -12.11 -1.67
C SER A 18 -36.67 -12.37 -2.56
N GLY A 19 -36.35 -13.65 -2.78
CA GLY A 19 -35.55 -14.09 -3.92
C GLY A 19 -34.42 -15.04 -3.55
N MET A 20 -34.72 -16.22 -3.04
CA MET A 20 -33.73 -17.31 -2.99
C MET A 20 -34.32 -18.59 -3.59
N SER A 21 -33.68 -19.04 -4.66
CA SER A 21 -33.73 -20.40 -5.18
C SER A 21 -33.30 -21.41 -4.08
N PRO A 22 -33.66 -22.70 -4.19
CA PRO A 22 -33.62 -23.63 -3.07
C PRO A 22 -32.19 -23.87 -2.57
N LEU A 23 -31.88 -23.46 -1.34
CA LEU A 23 -30.75 -24.00 -0.60
C LEU A 23 -31.20 -25.33 0.02
N HIS A 24 -30.67 -26.43 -0.52
CA HIS A 24 -30.74 -27.73 0.13
C HIS A 24 -30.01 -27.66 1.47
N ILE A 25 -30.78 -27.69 2.55
CA ILE A 25 -30.30 -28.01 3.89
C ILE A 25 -29.98 -29.51 3.87
N TYR A 26 -28.70 -29.86 3.84
CA TYR A 26 -28.23 -31.17 4.29
C TYR A 26 -27.19 -30.95 5.39
N ALA A 27 -27.51 -31.43 6.58
CA ALA A 27 -26.67 -31.36 7.75
C ALA A 27 -25.68 -32.53 7.77
N ALA A 28 -24.47 -32.23 8.28
CA ALA A 28 -23.50 -33.13 8.90
C ALA A 28 -22.94 -34.30 8.06
N ASP A 29 -21.64 -34.26 7.73
CA ASP A 29 -20.65 -35.21 8.25
C ASP A 29 -19.22 -34.74 7.94
N ALA A 30 -18.27 -35.13 8.77
CA ALA A 30 -16.88 -34.72 8.77
C ALA A 30 -16.13 -35.09 7.48
N GLY A 31 -15.49 -34.11 6.84
CA GLY A 31 -14.65 -34.33 5.66
C GLY A 31 -13.71 -33.16 5.41
N ASN A 32 -12.42 -33.46 5.40
CA ASN A 32 -11.23 -32.64 5.18
C ASN A 32 -11.22 -31.66 3.97
N VAL A 33 -12.09 -30.66 3.87
CA VAL A 33 -11.94 -29.66 2.80
C VAL A 33 -10.94 -28.58 3.20
N SER A 34 -9.67 -28.88 2.88
CA SER A 34 -8.58 -27.91 2.72
C SER A 34 -9.11 -26.68 2.00
N VAL A 35 -9.30 -25.58 2.73
CA VAL A 35 -9.57 -24.27 2.14
C VAL A 35 -8.31 -23.90 1.38
N THR A 36 -8.43 -24.03 0.07
CA THR A 36 -7.40 -23.92 -0.94
C THR A 36 -6.74 -22.53 -0.87
N LEU A 37 -5.46 -22.51 -0.50
CA LEU A 37 -4.48 -21.43 -0.75
C LEU A 37 -4.33 -21.03 -2.24
N SER A 38 -5.18 -21.57 -3.12
CA SER A 38 -5.12 -21.43 -4.57
C SER A 38 -5.76 -20.14 -5.08
N GLU A 39 -6.81 -19.63 -4.41
CA GLU A 39 -7.51 -18.40 -4.85
C GLU A 39 -6.73 -17.10 -4.55
N SER A 40 -5.85 -17.09 -3.54
CA SER A 40 -5.06 -15.89 -3.22
C SER A 40 -3.85 -15.73 -4.15
N ASN A 41 -3.30 -16.84 -4.67
CA ASN A 41 -2.06 -16.85 -5.43
C ASN A 41 -2.26 -16.44 -6.91
N SER A 42 -3.35 -16.87 -7.55
CA SER A 42 -3.68 -16.50 -8.93
C SER A 42 -4.05 -15.01 -9.05
N ASN A 43 -4.83 -14.50 -8.10
CA ASN A 43 -5.20 -13.09 -8.02
C ASN A 43 -3.99 -12.18 -7.77
N HIS A 44 -3.03 -12.59 -6.93
CA HIS A 44 -1.82 -11.82 -6.69
C HIS A 44 -0.89 -11.78 -7.91
N ARG A 45 -0.72 -12.90 -8.62
CA ARG A 45 0.10 -12.95 -9.85
C ARG A 45 -0.50 -12.12 -10.98
N ASN A 46 -1.81 -12.20 -11.19
CA ASN A 46 -2.49 -11.41 -12.22
C ASN A 46 -2.44 -9.90 -11.92
N LYS A 47 -2.60 -9.50 -10.65
CA LYS A 47 -2.43 -8.10 -10.22
C LYS A 47 -1.00 -7.59 -10.40
N LYS A 48 0.00 -8.42 -10.08
CA LYS A 48 1.42 -8.08 -10.30
C LYS A 48 1.74 -7.89 -11.77
N ALA A 49 1.33 -8.82 -12.64
CA ALA A 49 1.56 -8.70 -14.08
C ALA A 49 0.88 -7.46 -14.69
N ALA A 50 -0.34 -7.14 -14.25
CA ALA A 50 -1.05 -5.94 -14.68
C ALA A 50 -0.35 -4.65 -14.21
N PHE A 51 0.18 -4.65 -12.98
CA PHE A 51 0.96 -3.54 -12.45
C PHE A 51 2.28 -3.34 -13.22
N ASP A 52 3.03 -4.42 -13.46
CA ASP A 52 4.30 -4.38 -14.20
C ASP A 52 4.09 -3.86 -15.63
N LYS A 53 2.99 -4.24 -16.29
CA LYS A 53 2.63 -3.70 -17.61
C LYS A 53 2.39 -2.19 -17.56
N LYS A 54 1.58 -1.71 -16.60
CA LYS A 54 1.32 -0.27 -16.41
C LYS A 54 2.60 0.50 -16.11
N LEU A 55 3.51 -0.10 -15.36
CA LEU A 55 4.79 0.50 -15.02
C LEU A 55 5.70 0.65 -16.24
N LYS A 56 5.74 -0.39 -17.09
CA LYS A 56 6.46 -0.35 -18.36
C LYS A 56 5.91 0.75 -19.27
N GLU A 57 4.59 0.82 -19.43
CA GLU A 57 3.92 1.87 -20.21
C GLU A 57 4.22 3.28 -19.66
N ALA A 58 4.24 3.45 -18.33
CA ALA A 58 4.61 4.71 -17.69
C ALA A 58 6.08 5.07 -17.94
N SER A 59 6.99 4.09 -17.87
CA SER A 59 8.41 4.29 -18.17
C SER A 59 8.64 4.68 -19.62
N GLU A 60 7.94 4.06 -20.57
CA GLU A 60 8.00 4.42 -21.99
C GLU A 60 7.51 5.86 -22.22
N LYS A 61 6.39 6.25 -21.59
CA LYS A 61 5.89 7.63 -21.64
C LYS A 61 6.86 8.62 -21.01
N TRP A 62 7.48 8.26 -19.89
CA TRP A 62 8.50 9.07 -19.24
C TRP A 62 9.72 9.30 -20.13
N ASN A 63 10.21 8.24 -20.78
CA ASN A 63 11.37 8.32 -21.68
C ASN A 63 11.08 9.18 -22.92
N ALA A 64 9.82 9.28 -23.35
CA ALA A 64 9.39 10.12 -24.46
C ALA A 64 9.27 11.62 -24.09
N LEU A 65 9.33 11.99 -22.81
CA LEU A 65 9.32 13.39 -22.39
C LEU A 65 10.64 14.08 -22.74
N ASN A 66 10.56 15.38 -23.01
CA ASN A 66 11.76 16.20 -23.17
C ASN A 66 12.39 16.54 -21.80
N GLU A 67 13.61 17.06 -21.83
CA GLU A 67 14.37 17.36 -20.61
C GLU A 67 13.74 18.44 -19.73
N GLU A 68 13.07 19.44 -20.33
CA GLU A 68 12.37 20.49 -19.58
C GLU A 68 11.18 19.95 -18.79
N GLN A 69 10.40 19.06 -19.41
CA GLN A 69 9.28 18.36 -18.77
C GLN A 69 9.77 17.47 -17.63
N LYS A 70 10.86 16.72 -17.83
CA LYS A 70 11.47 15.90 -16.77
C LYS A 70 12.03 16.75 -15.64
N ALA A 71 12.69 17.87 -15.96
CA ALA A 71 13.21 18.81 -14.97
C ALA A 71 12.10 19.37 -14.08
N GLY A 72 10.93 19.70 -14.65
CA GLY A 72 9.76 20.12 -13.88
C GLY A 72 9.32 19.07 -12.86
N VAL A 73 9.32 17.79 -13.22
CA VAL A 73 9.01 16.70 -12.28
C VAL A 73 10.09 16.54 -11.21
N TYR A 74 11.37 16.64 -11.57
CA TYR A 74 12.46 16.59 -10.59
C TYR A 74 12.47 17.78 -9.61
N ALA A 75 11.96 18.94 -10.03
CA ALA A 75 11.76 20.08 -9.14
C ALA A 75 10.67 19.79 -8.10
N LEU A 76 9.55 19.18 -8.49
CA LEU A 76 8.49 18.77 -7.55
C LEU A 76 9.00 17.74 -6.53
N LEU A 77 9.84 16.81 -6.95
CA LEU A 77 10.45 15.82 -6.05
C LEU A 77 11.45 16.46 -5.07
N GLU A 78 12.20 17.47 -5.52
CA GLU A 78 13.07 18.27 -4.65
C GLU A 78 12.23 19.02 -3.60
N GLU A 79 11.13 19.65 -4.01
CA GLU A 79 10.20 20.32 -3.08
C GLU A 79 9.63 19.35 -2.05
N GLU A 80 9.21 18.15 -2.48
CA GLU A 80 8.73 17.09 -1.59
C GLU A 80 9.82 16.68 -0.58
N LEU A 81 11.07 16.51 -1.04
CA LEU A 81 12.21 16.21 -0.18
C LEU A 81 12.41 17.31 0.89
N GLN A 82 12.32 18.58 0.49
CA GLN A 82 12.45 19.71 1.43
C GLN A 82 11.31 19.71 2.46
N ILE A 83 10.07 19.43 2.05
CA ILE A 83 8.93 19.32 2.96
C ILE A 83 9.15 18.17 3.96
N LYS A 84 9.60 17.00 3.48
CA LYS A 84 9.92 15.85 4.34
C LYS A 84 11.05 16.18 5.32
N ASN A 85 12.08 16.89 4.89
CA ASN A 85 13.17 17.32 5.77
C ASN A 85 12.65 18.22 6.91
N ARG A 86 11.78 19.18 6.59
CA ARG A 86 11.13 20.06 7.59
C ARG A 86 10.23 19.29 8.55
N LEU A 87 9.49 18.30 8.05
CA LEU A 87 8.70 17.40 8.90
C LEU A 87 9.60 16.67 9.90
N VAL A 88 10.71 16.11 9.43
CA VAL A 88 11.69 15.42 10.27
C VAL A 88 12.30 16.38 11.31
N ASP A 89 12.63 17.62 10.92
CA ASP A 89 13.09 18.65 11.86
C ASP A 89 12.06 18.90 12.96
N LYS A 90 10.77 18.97 12.60
CA LYS A 90 9.72 19.17 13.60
C LYS A 90 9.59 17.97 14.55
N LEU A 91 9.82 16.75 14.06
CA LEU A 91 9.83 15.55 14.91
C LEU A 91 11.02 15.54 15.89
N VAL A 92 12.17 16.08 15.47
CA VAL A 92 13.33 16.27 16.37
C VAL A 92 13.05 17.35 17.40
N GLU A 93 12.48 18.48 16.98
CA GLU A 93 12.11 19.59 17.87
C GLU A 93 11.12 19.15 18.96
N LEU A 94 10.19 18.25 18.63
CA LEU A 94 9.22 17.68 19.57
C LEU A 94 9.78 16.50 20.37
N GLU A 95 11.07 16.20 20.24
CA GLU A 95 11.76 15.06 20.89
C GLU A 95 11.14 13.69 20.57
N ILE A 96 10.36 13.59 19.48
CA ILE A 96 9.76 12.34 18.98
C ILE A 96 10.81 11.50 18.23
N MET A 97 11.80 12.16 17.62
CA MET A 97 12.86 11.53 16.85
C MET A 97 14.23 12.00 17.32
N ASP A 98 15.17 11.07 17.50
CA ASP A 98 16.56 11.42 17.82
C ASP A 98 17.26 12.11 16.63
N SER A 99 18.10 13.10 16.95
CA SER A 99 18.82 13.90 15.94
C SER A 99 19.73 13.06 15.02
N LYS A 100 20.32 11.97 15.52
CA LYS A 100 21.17 11.05 14.75
C LYS A 100 20.33 10.25 13.77
N ASP A 101 19.18 9.74 14.22
CA ASP A 101 18.25 8.99 13.37
C ASP A 101 17.65 9.90 12.29
N ALA A 102 17.29 11.13 12.66
CA ALA A 102 16.84 12.16 11.73
C ALA A 102 17.90 12.42 10.64
N LYS A 103 19.17 12.57 11.00
CA LYS A 103 20.26 12.77 10.04
C LYS A 103 20.38 11.60 9.06
N ASN A 104 20.35 10.37 9.56
CA ASN A 104 20.41 9.17 8.73
C ASN A 104 19.20 9.07 7.79
N PHE A 105 18.01 9.41 8.29
CA PHE A 105 16.79 9.37 7.53
C PHE A 105 16.81 10.41 6.39
N LYS A 106 17.20 11.65 6.66
CA LYS A 106 17.37 12.69 5.63
C LYS A 106 18.42 12.31 4.59
N ALA A 107 19.56 11.78 5.02
CA ALA A 107 20.59 11.29 4.10
C ALA A 107 20.04 10.23 3.14
N ARG A 108 19.29 9.25 3.64
CA ARG A 108 18.66 8.22 2.79
C ARG A 108 17.66 8.80 1.79
N MET A 109 16.86 9.81 2.20
CA MET A 109 15.93 10.46 1.29
C MET A 109 16.67 11.23 0.19
N SER A 110 17.72 11.98 0.55
CA SER A 110 18.58 12.67 -0.41
C SER A 110 19.28 11.72 -1.37
N ASP A 111 19.84 10.62 -0.86
CA ASP A 111 20.48 9.59 -1.69
C ASP A 111 19.49 8.96 -2.67
N SER A 112 18.25 8.71 -2.23
CA SER A 112 17.20 8.17 -3.10
C SER A 112 16.81 9.17 -4.18
N TYR A 113 16.66 10.45 -3.84
CA TYR A 113 16.37 11.50 -4.82
C TYR A 113 17.48 11.61 -5.86
N ASN A 114 18.74 11.67 -5.41
CA ASN A 114 19.90 11.77 -6.30
C ASN A 114 19.97 10.58 -7.24
N LYS A 115 19.78 9.35 -6.75
CA LYS A 115 19.78 8.14 -7.60
C LYS A 115 18.71 8.20 -8.69
N VAL A 116 17.52 8.67 -8.35
CA VAL A 116 16.39 8.77 -9.30
C VAL A 116 16.63 9.88 -10.34
N LYS A 117 17.25 10.98 -9.93
CA LYS A 117 17.62 12.08 -10.82
C LYS A 117 18.76 11.70 -11.76
N GLU A 118 19.81 11.08 -11.22
CA GLU A 118 20.99 10.63 -11.97
C GLU A 118 20.67 9.49 -12.94
N SER A 119 19.79 8.55 -12.54
CA SER A 119 19.40 7.44 -13.42
C SER A 119 18.51 7.88 -14.57
N GLY A 120 17.86 9.05 -14.46
CA GLY A 120 16.86 9.49 -15.43
C GLY A 120 15.61 8.61 -15.44
N GLU A 121 15.46 7.68 -14.49
CA GLU A 121 14.35 6.72 -14.46
C GLU A 121 13.05 7.35 -13.96
N PHE A 122 11.93 6.69 -14.27
CA PHE A 122 10.62 7.12 -13.81
C PHE A 122 10.58 7.13 -12.27
N PRO A 123 10.34 8.29 -11.62
CA PRO A 123 10.64 8.51 -10.20
C PRO A 123 9.75 7.76 -9.20
N LEU A 124 8.68 7.11 -9.66
CA LEU A 124 7.79 6.31 -8.82
C LEU A 124 8.08 4.80 -8.90
N ILE A 125 9.11 4.41 -9.65
CA ILE A 125 9.68 3.07 -9.59
C ILE A 125 10.71 3.13 -8.47
N GLY A 126 10.35 2.59 -7.30
CA GLY A 126 11.35 2.34 -6.27
C GLY A 126 12.50 1.52 -6.88
N PRO A 127 13.77 1.74 -6.46
CA PRO A 127 14.89 1.00 -7.01
C PRO A 127 14.55 -0.49 -6.95
N LYS A 128 14.60 -1.18 -8.10
CA LYS A 128 14.43 -2.63 -8.12
C LYS A 128 15.46 -3.19 -7.14
N GLY A 129 14.98 -3.79 -6.06
CA GLY A 129 15.84 -4.48 -5.11
C GLY A 129 16.75 -5.41 -5.90
N LYS A 130 18.06 -5.15 -5.85
CA LYS A 130 19.06 -6.07 -6.37
C LYS A 130 19.14 -7.29 -5.45
#